data_AF-A0AAE0VIY6-F1
#
_entry.id   AF-A0AAE0VIY6-F1
#
_cell.length_a   1.000
_cell.length_b   1.000
_cell.length_c   1.000
_cell.angle_alpha   90.00
_cell.angle_beta   90.00
_cell.angle_gamma   90.00
#
_symmetry.space_group_name_H-M   'P 1'
#
loop_
_entity.id
_entity.type
_entity.pdbx_description
1 polymer ?
#
loop_
_entity_poly.entity_id
_entity_poly.type
_entity_poly.pdbx_seq_one_letter_code
_entity_poly.pdbx_strand_id
1 'polypeptide(L)'
;MWIYIVMHYIPFKRDLGDLKEKLQWAKDNDEKAQQISRNGRQFVMDHLLPKNIFCYHVKLFQEFSKKLVYKPKPADDTWELVEQPHDHESQCECHWKNIKMKVKDEL
;
A
#
# COMPACT_ATOMS: atom_id res chain seq x y z
N MET A 1 -3.13 -0.20 10.26
CA MET A 1 -3.06 -1.63 9.87
C MET A 1 -1.81 -2.18 10.51
N TRP A 2 -1.94 -3.05 11.52
CA TRP A 2 -0.82 -3.43 12.38
C TRP A 2 -0.39 -4.86 12.09
N ILE A 3 0.88 -5.06 11.75
CA ILE A 3 1.50 -6.38 11.73
C ILE A 3 1.79 -6.73 13.20
N TYR A 4 1.27 -7.87 13.66
CA TYR A 4 1.46 -8.29 15.06
C TYR A 4 2.66 -9.23 15.20
N ILE A 5 3.48 -8.92 16.21
CA ILE A 5 4.68 -9.67 16.59
C ILE A 5 4.28 -11.10 17.01
N VAL A 6 5.05 -12.09 16.57
CA VAL A 6 4.82 -13.54 16.76
C VAL A 6 3.53 -14.11 16.14
N MET A 7 2.69 -13.27 15.52
CA MET A 7 1.57 -13.71 14.68
C MET A 7 1.99 -13.81 13.22
N HIS A 8 2.77 -12.84 12.73
CA HIS A 8 3.17 -12.75 11.32
C HIS A 8 4.68 -12.86 11.06
N TYR A 9 5.52 -12.61 12.07
CA TYR A 9 6.98 -12.67 11.95
C TYR A 9 7.67 -12.86 13.32
N ILE A 10 8.92 -13.30 13.29
CA ILE A 10 9.81 -13.38 14.46
C ILE A 10 10.64 -12.09 14.48
N PRO A 11 10.49 -11.22 15.51
CA PRO A 11 11.26 -9.97 15.58
C PRO A 11 12.72 -10.27 15.95
N PHE A 12 13.65 -9.40 15.59
CA PHE A 12 15.04 -9.43 16.04
C PHE A 12 15.42 -8.09 16.69
N LYS A 13 16.40 -8.08 17.58
CA LYS A 13 17.00 -6.83 18.05
C LYS A 13 17.72 -6.16 16.89
N ARG A 14 17.76 -4.82 16.90
CA ARG A 14 18.44 -4.04 15.86
C ARG A 14 19.95 -4.29 15.81
N ASP A 15 20.55 -4.62 16.94
CA ASP A 15 21.97 -4.98 17.07
C ASP A 15 22.25 -6.46 16.76
N LEU A 16 21.20 -7.24 16.44
CA LEU A 16 21.25 -8.69 16.18
C LEU A 16 21.81 -9.53 17.33
N GLY A 17 21.86 -8.99 18.55
CA GLY A 17 22.40 -9.71 19.71
C GLY A 17 21.62 -10.98 20.07
N ASP A 18 20.36 -11.08 19.64
CA ASP A 18 19.46 -12.23 19.86
C ASP A 18 19.31 -13.15 18.63
N LEU A 19 20.07 -12.92 17.56
CA LEU A 19 19.91 -13.63 16.29
C LEU A 19 20.12 -15.14 16.43
N LYS A 20 21.23 -15.56 17.07
CA LYS A 20 21.57 -16.99 17.24
C LYS A 20 20.53 -17.72 18.07
N GLU A 21 20.10 -17.10 19.18
CA GLU A 21 19.07 -17.63 20.08
C GLU A 21 17.75 -17.86 19.34
N LYS A 22 17.29 -16.86 18.58
CA LYS A 22 16.02 -16.93 17.85
C LYS A 22 16.05 -17.90 16.67
N LEU A 23 17.19 -18.03 16.00
CA LEU A 23 17.37 -19.04 14.96
C LEU A 23 17.33 -20.45 15.56
N GLN A 24 17.97 -20.66 16.72
CA GLN A 24 17.92 -21.94 17.40
C GLN A 24 16.49 -22.27 17.85
N TRP A 25 15.80 -21.30 18.46
CA TRP A 25 14.39 -21.44 18.83
C TRP A 25 13.50 -21.83 17.65
N ALA A 26 13.70 -21.22 16.48
CA ALA A 26 12.92 -21.51 15.28
C ALA A 26 13.17 -22.94 14.77
N LYS A 27 14.43 -23.41 14.81
CA LYS A 27 14.77 -24.80 14.47
C LYS A 27 14.16 -25.81 15.44
N ASP A 28 14.18 -25.48 16.73
CA ASP A 28 13.62 -26.35 17.79
C ASP A 28 12.08 -26.32 17.82
N ASN A 29 11.45 -25.35 17.16
CA ASN A 29 9.99 -25.15 17.10
C ASN A 29 9.49 -25.02 15.64
N ASP A 30 9.89 -25.95 14.77
CA ASP A 30 9.63 -25.87 13.32
C ASP A 30 8.14 -25.66 12.96
N GLU A 31 7.23 -26.41 13.59
CA GLU A 31 5.78 -26.27 13.33
C GLU A 31 5.25 -24.86 13.66
N LYS A 32 5.70 -24.28 14.79
CA LYS A 32 5.31 -22.92 15.17
C LYS A 32 5.90 -21.90 14.21
N ALA A 33 7.15 -22.07 13.82
CA ALA A 33 7.81 -21.20 12.84
C ALA A 33 7.09 -21.24 11.49
N GLN A 34 6.67 -22.43 11.05
CA GLN A 34 5.87 -22.62 9.84
C GLN A 34 4.51 -21.90 9.95
N GLN A 35 3.82 -22.01 11.08
CA GLN A 35 2.54 -21.32 11.29
C GLN A 35 2.69 -19.80 11.21
N ILE A 36 3.73 -19.24 11.85
CA ILE A 36 4.04 -17.81 11.79
C ILE A 36 4.27 -17.36 10.34
N SER A 37 5.04 -18.14 9.57
CA SER A 37 5.31 -17.87 8.15
C SER A 37 4.01 -17.88 7.32
N ARG A 38 3.14 -18.88 7.52
CA ARG A 38 1.84 -18.97 6.82
C ARG A 38 0.94 -17.78 7.14
N ASN A 39 0.83 -17.42 8.41
CA ASN A 39 0.03 -16.27 8.86
C ASN A 39 0.55 -14.97 8.24
N GLY A 40 1.88 -14.75 8.24
CA GLY A 40 2.49 -13.57 7.63
C GLY A 40 2.21 -13.48 6.13
N ARG A 41 2.34 -14.60 5.41
CA ARG A 41 1.99 -14.67 3.98
C ARG A 41 0.52 -14.35 3.74
N GLN A 42 -0.38 -14.97 4.50
CA GLN A 42 -1.82 -14.78 4.35
C GLN A 42 -2.21 -13.32 4.58
N PHE A 43 -1.67 -12.68 5.63
CA PHE A 43 -1.90 -11.27 5.91
C PHE A 43 -1.49 -10.36 4.73
N VAL A 44 -0.33 -10.61 4.11
CA VAL A 44 0.12 -9.84 2.94
C VAL A 44 -0.84 -10.03 1.77
N MET A 45 -1.27 -11.26 1.50
CA MET A 45 -2.22 -11.55 0.42
C MET A 45 -3.59 -10.91 0.65
N ASP A 46 -4.04 -10.83 1.90
CA ASP A 46 -5.36 -10.27 2.20
C ASP A 46 -5.34 -8.72 2.21
N HIS A 47 -4.23 -8.10 2.60
CA HIS A 47 -4.20 -6.69 2.96
C HIS A 47 -3.22 -5.80 2.19
N LEU A 48 -2.21 -6.39 1.54
CA LEU A 48 -1.10 -5.62 0.94
C LEU A 48 -0.95 -5.83 -0.58
N LEU A 49 -1.92 -6.48 -1.23
CA LEU A 49 -1.99 -6.52 -2.69
C LEU A 49 -2.17 -5.13 -3.31
N PRO A 50 -1.78 -4.93 -4.60
CA PRO A 50 -1.84 -3.62 -5.27
C PRO A 50 -3.20 -2.92 -5.16
N LYS A 51 -4.31 -3.67 -5.26
CA LYS A 51 -5.66 -3.16 -5.05
C LYS A 51 -5.81 -2.43 -3.71
N ASN A 52 -5.34 -3.03 -2.62
CA ASN A 52 -5.44 -2.44 -1.29
C ASN A 52 -4.57 -1.18 -1.16
N ILE A 53 -3.38 -1.20 -1.76
CA ILE A 53 -2.47 -0.05 -1.79
C ILE A 53 -3.10 1.11 -2.55
N PHE A 54 -3.62 0.89 -3.76
CA PHE A 54 -4.26 1.95 -4.54
C PHE A 54 -5.51 2.50 -3.85
N CYS A 55 -6.38 1.63 -3.32
CA CYS A 55 -7.54 2.06 -2.54
C CYS A 55 -7.15 2.91 -1.32
N TYR A 56 -6.08 2.54 -0.62
CA TYR A 56 -5.56 3.33 0.49
C TYR A 56 -5.14 4.73 0.06
N HIS A 57 -4.38 4.86 -1.03
CA HIS A 57 -3.93 6.16 -1.55
C HIS A 57 -5.09 7.05 -1.98
N VAL A 58 -6.09 6.49 -2.68
CA VAL A 58 -7.29 7.24 -3.05
C VAL A 58 -8.00 7.79 -1.81
N LYS A 59 -8.23 6.93 -0.81
CA LYS A 59 -8.87 7.36 0.44
C LYS A 59 -8.02 8.39 1.18
N LEU A 60 -6.71 8.20 1.24
CA LEU A 60 -5.78 9.12 1.88
C LEU A 60 -5.87 10.52 1.24
N PHE A 61 -5.77 10.62 -0.08
CA PHE A 61 -5.83 11.90 -0.77
C PHE A 61 -7.21 12.56 -0.68
N GLN A 62 -8.29 11.77 -0.66
CA GLN A 62 -9.64 12.28 -0.42
C GLN A 62 -9.82 12.86 0.99
N GLU A 63 -9.28 12.22 2.02
CA GLU A 63 -9.34 12.75 3.38
C GLU A 63 -8.37 13.91 3.61
N PHE A 64 -7.22 13.88 2.95
CA PHE A 64 -6.23 14.96 2.99
C PHE A 64 -6.77 16.23 2.34
N SER A 65 -7.43 16.13 1.18
CA SER A 65 -7.96 17.30 0.47
C SER A 65 -8.99 18.09 1.29
N LYS A 66 -9.80 17.39 2.10
CA LYS A 66 -10.77 18.02 3.05
C LYS A 66 -10.10 18.88 4.12
N LYS A 67 -8.81 18.67 4.38
CA LYS A 67 -8.04 19.41 5.39
C LYS A 67 -7.32 20.62 4.82
N LEU A 68 -7.34 20.81 3.50
CA LEU A 68 -6.74 21.98 2.86
C LEU A 68 -7.52 23.24 3.23
N VAL A 69 -6.83 24.21 3.82
CA VAL A 69 -7.40 25.52 4.18
C VAL A 69 -7.54 26.41 2.95
N TYR A 70 -6.61 26.28 2.01
CA TYR A 70 -6.54 27.09 0.80
C TYR A 70 -6.68 26.22 -0.43
N LYS A 71 -7.23 26.81 -1.50
CA LYS A 71 -7.26 26.15 -2.80
C LYS A 71 -5.83 26.01 -3.33
N PRO A 72 -5.46 24.83 -3.88
CA PRO A 72 -4.19 24.66 -4.57
C PRO A 72 -4.05 25.67 -5.71
N LYS A 73 -2.85 26.21 -5.90
CA LYS A 73 -2.55 27.01 -7.08
C LYS A 73 -2.38 26.06 -8.28
N PRO A 74 -2.86 26.44 -9.48
CA PRO A 74 -2.53 25.72 -10.71
C PRO A 74 -1.01 25.62 -10.89
N ALA A 75 -0.57 24.55 -11.54
CA ALA A 75 0.83 24.38 -11.93
C ALA A 75 1.24 25.52 -12.87
N ASP A 76 2.43 26.08 -12.65
CA ASP A 76 3.06 27.07 -13.53
C ASP A 76 4.08 26.38 -14.46
N ASP A 77 4.79 27.19 -15.25
CA ASP A 77 5.81 26.75 -16.21
C ASP A 77 7.04 26.09 -15.57
N THR A 78 7.15 26.09 -14.24
CA THR A 78 8.23 25.38 -13.52
C THR A 78 7.91 23.91 -13.24
N TRP A 79 6.67 23.47 -13.49
CA TRP A 79 6.24 22.09 -13.28
C TRP A 79 6.29 21.30 -14.59
N GLU A 80 6.82 20.07 -14.50
CA GLU A 80 6.74 19.11 -15.60
C GLU A 80 5.39 18.36 -15.56
N LEU A 81 4.72 18.29 -16.70
CA LEU A 81 3.49 17.52 -16.84
C LEU A 81 3.80 16.02 -16.84
N VAL A 82 3.25 15.29 -15.87
CA VAL A 82 3.31 13.83 -15.86
C VAL A 82 2.14 13.28 -16.68
N GLU A 83 2.45 12.78 -17.88
CA GLU A 83 1.45 12.14 -18.74
C GLU A 83 0.82 10.93 -18.05
N GLN A 84 -0.51 10.93 -18.00
CA GLN A 84 -1.25 9.74 -17.58
C GLN A 84 -1.38 8.83 -18.80
N PRO A 85 -1.06 7.52 -18.68
CA PRO A 85 -1.24 6.59 -19.77
C PRO A 85 -2.70 6.59 -20.22
N HIS A 86 -2.93 6.50 -21.53
CA HIS A 86 -4.28 6.44 -22.05
C HIS A 86 -4.96 5.14 -21.59
N ASP A 87 -6.26 5.20 -21.30
CA ASP A 87 -7.03 4.07 -20.78
C ASP A 87 -6.90 2.81 -21.65
N HIS A 88 -6.75 2.97 -22.98
CA HIS A 88 -6.55 1.87 -23.94
C HIS A 88 -5.17 1.20 -23.88
N GLU A 89 -4.18 1.84 -23.25
CA GLU A 89 -2.83 1.29 -23.06
C GLU A 89 -2.74 0.45 -21.78
N SER A 90 -3.71 0.61 -20.88
CA SER A 90 -3.82 -0.24 -19.71
C SER A 90 -4.36 -1.62 -20.10
N GLN A 91 -3.61 -2.68 -19.79
CA GLN A 91 -3.97 -4.07 -20.13
C GLN A 91 -5.18 -4.61 -19.32
N CYS A 92 -5.94 -3.75 -18.65
CA CYS A 92 -7.05 -4.13 -17.79
C CYS A 92 -8.40 -3.75 -18.43
N GLU A 93 -9.34 -4.70 -18.40
CA GLU A 93 -10.73 -4.46 -18.80
C GLU A 93 -11.49 -3.76 -17.66
N CYS A 94 -11.21 -2.48 -17.45
CA CYS A 94 -11.94 -1.67 -16.48
C CYS A 94 -13.37 -1.41 -16.98
N HIS A 95 -14.38 -1.99 -16.29
CA HIS A 95 -15.78 -1.63 -16.48
C HIS A 95 -16.05 -0.20 -15.96
N TRP A 96 -15.76 0.80 -16.78
CA TRP A 96 -16.19 2.15 -16.50
C TRP A 96 -17.69 2.27 -16.79
N LYS A 97 -18.47 2.64 -15.76
CA LYS A 97 -19.76 3.30 -16.04
C LYS A 97 -19.38 4.66 -16.61
N ASN A 98 -20.03 5.07 -17.70
CA ASN A 98 -19.95 6.39 -18.30
C ASN A 98 -20.26 7.51 -17.28
N ILE A 99 -19.33 7.81 -16.38
CA ILE A 99 -19.37 9.03 -15.60
C ILE A 99 -18.91 10.09 -16.58
N LYS A 100 -19.86 10.80 -17.18
CA LYS A 100 -19.58 12.03 -17.91
C LYS A 100 -18.85 12.96 -16.94
N MET A 101 -17.52 12.96 -16.98
CA MET A 101 -16.73 14.02 -16.37
C MET A 101 -17.14 15.28 -17.12
N LYS A 102 -17.95 16.12 -16.46
CA LYS A 102 -18.08 17.51 -16.87
C LYS A 102 -16.69 18.10 -16.71
N VAL A 103 -15.95 18.19 -17.80
CA VAL A 103 -14.85 19.14 -17.93
C VAL A 103 -15.48 20.49 -17.63
N LYS A 104 -15.26 20.99 -16.42
CA LYS A 104 -15.49 22.40 -16.15
C LYS A 104 -14.25 23.08 -16.70
N ASP A 105 -14.40 23.69 -17.86
CA ASP A 105 -13.51 24.75 -18.29
C ASP A 105 -13.59 25.84 -17.20
N GLU A 106 -12.62 25.85 -16.30
CA GLU A 106 -12.38 27.02 -15.46
C GLU A 106 -11.56 27.99 -16.30
N LEU A 107 -12.28 28.90 -16.96
CA LEU A 107 -11.77 30.15 -17.54
C LEU A 107 -11.28 31.08 -16.42
#